data_AF-A0A968DZA9-F1
#
_entry.id   AF-A0A968DZA9-F1
#
_cell.length_a   1.000
_cell.length_b   1.000
_cell.length_c   1.000
_cell.angle_alpha   90.00
_cell.angle_beta   90.00
_cell.angle_gamma   90.00
#
_symmetry.space_group_name_H-M   'P 1'
#
loop_
_entity.id
_entity.type
_entity.pdbx_description
1 polymer ?
#
loop_
_entity_poly.entity_id
_entity_poly.type
_entity_poly.pdbx_seq_one_letter_code
_entity_poly.pdbx_strand_id
1 'polypeptide(L)'
;GGGFPNEFRLYENGKVIIDESSGLYWQQSASAKRMTYKQAQHYIDYLNLIQFAGFDDWRLPTLEEAMTLVEKTRQDEKKIAPLFDQ
;
A
#
# COMPACT_ATOMS: atom_id res chain seq x y z
N GLY A 1 -11.45 24.92 8.49
CA GLY A 1 -12.27 23.74 8.23
C GLY A 1 -11.34 22.62 7.85
N GLY A 2 -11.25 21.59 8.69
CA GLY A 2 -10.29 20.49 8.53
C GLY A 2 -10.62 19.67 7.30
N GLY A 3 -9.80 19.81 6.25
CA GLY A 3 -9.73 18.80 5.22
C GLY A 3 -9.04 17.60 5.84
N PHE A 4 -9.74 16.47 5.96
CA PHE A 4 -9.09 15.19 6.20
C PHE A 4 -8.14 14.98 5.01
N PRO A 5 -6.81 15.10 5.19
CA PRO A 5 -5.89 14.76 4.13
C PRO A 5 -6.05 13.26 3.89
N ASN A 6 -6.13 12.84 2.62
CA ASN A 6 -6.11 11.42 2.29
C ASN A 6 -4.92 10.78 3.03
N GLU A 7 -5.23 9.87 3.95
CA GLU A 7 -4.37 9.42 5.06
C GLU A 7 -3.27 8.43 4.63
N PHE A 8 -2.82 8.53 3.37
CA PHE A 8 -1.71 7.75 2.87
C PHE A 8 -0.42 8.54 2.96
N ARG A 9 0.53 8.05 3.77
CA ARG A 9 1.87 8.65 3.85
C ARG A 9 2.93 7.70 3.35
N LEU A 10 3.91 8.25 2.65
CA LEU A 10 5.10 7.51 2.25
C LEU A 10 6.08 7.41 3.41
N TYR A 11 6.59 6.21 3.61
CA TYR A 11 7.56 5.85 4.66
C TYR A 11 8.73 5.10 4.02
N GLU A 12 9.91 5.12 4.67
CA GLU A 12 11.13 4.48 4.19
C GLU A 12 11.49 4.82 2.74
N ASN A 13 11.70 6.11 2.45
CA ASN A 13 11.99 6.63 1.10
C ASN A 13 10.95 6.23 0.04
N GLY A 14 9.68 6.13 0.43
CA GLY A 14 8.59 5.76 -0.46
C GLY A 14 8.39 4.25 -0.62
N LYS A 15 9.10 3.40 0.10
CA LYS A 15 8.91 1.93 -0.02
C LYS A 15 7.61 1.45 0.61
N VAL A 16 7.11 2.17 1.60
CA VAL A 16 5.94 1.82 2.40
C VAL A 16 4.90 2.93 2.32
N ILE A 17 3.64 2.55 2.20
CA ILE A 17 2.46 3.41 2.30
C ILE A 17 1.82 3.11 3.65
N ILE A 18 1.70 4.12 4.50
CA ILE A 18 0.97 4.05 5.77
C ILE A 18 -0.48 4.42 5.48
N ASP A 19 -1.44 3.57 5.83
CA ASP A 19 -2.87 3.89 5.85
C ASP A 19 -3.30 4.23 7.28
N GLU A 20 -3.32 5.52 7.64
CA GLU A 20 -3.61 5.94 9.03
C GLU A 20 -5.04 5.56 9.47
N SER A 21 -5.97 5.38 8.53
CA SER A 21 -7.36 5.06 8.84
C SER A 21 -7.57 3.59 9.26
N SER A 22 -6.72 2.69 8.78
CA SER A 22 -6.75 1.26 9.14
C SER A 22 -5.61 0.87 10.08
N GLY A 23 -4.60 1.74 10.23
CA GLY A 23 -3.36 1.45 10.96
C GLY A 23 -2.46 0.44 10.23
N LEU A 24 -2.71 0.19 8.94
CA LEU A 24 -1.99 -0.81 8.14
C LEU A 24 -0.86 -0.16 7.33
N TYR A 25 0.19 -0.95 7.13
CA TYR A 25 1.34 -0.58 6.32
C TYR A 25 1.35 -1.45 5.06
N TRP A 26 1.48 -0.79 3.92
CA TRP A 26 1.39 -1.39 2.60
C TRP A 26 2.69 -1.19 1.84
N GLN A 27 3.09 -2.16 1.02
CA GLN A 27 4.23 -1.94 0.12
C GLN A 27 3.81 -1.02 -1.03
N GLN A 28 4.58 0.05 -1.33
CA GLN A 28 4.23 1.03 -2.36
C GLN A 28 4.19 0.45 -3.77
N SER A 29 5.05 -0.52 -4.05
CA SER A 29 5.21 -1.07 -5.39
C SER A 29 5.03 -2.59 -5.35
N ALA A 30 3.82 -3.04 -5.65
CA ALA A 30 3.67 -4.35 -6.26
C ALA A 30 4.33 -4.24 -7.64
N SER A 31 5.41 -4.98 -7.86
CA SER A 31 6.01 -5.09 -9.19
C SER A 31 4.90 -5.26 -10.23
N ALA A 32 5.03 -4.63 -11.40
CA ALA A 32 4.04 -4.67 -12.50
C ALA A 32 3.73 -6.10 -13.05
N LYS A 33 4.18 -7.16 -12.37
CA LYS A 33 3.91 -8.55 -12.68
C LYS A 33 2.81 -9.09 -11.79
N ARG A 34 1.76 -9.64 -12.43
CA ARG A 34 0.79 -10.52 -11.76
C ARG A 34 1.55 -11.68 -11.11
N MET A 35 1.39 -11.83 -9.81
CA MET A 35 1.93 -12.96 -9.05
C MET A 35 0.82 -13.97 -8.80
N THR A 36 1.14 -15.26 -8.88
CA THR A 36 0.27 -16.31 -8.37
C THR A 36 0.23 -16.28 -6.84
N TYR A 37 -0.80 -16.85 -6.23
CA TYR A 37 -0.92 -16.95 -4.77
C TYR A 37 0.35 -17.55 -4.12
N LYS A 38 0.88 -18.62 -4.72
CA LYS A 38 2.11 -19.28 -4.22
C LYS A 38 3.33 -18.36 -4.29
N GLN A 39 3.47 -17.58 -5.37
CA GLN A 39 4.55 -16.61 -5.50
C GLN A 39 4.39 -15.45 -4.50
N ALA A 40 3.15 -15.02 -4.25
CA ALA A 40 2.86 -13.99 -3.25
C ALA A 40 3.22 -14.46 -1.84
N GLN A 41 2.92 -15.72 -1.49
CA GLN A 41 3.31 -16.29 -0.21
C GLN A 41 4.84 -16.33 -0.04
N HIS A 42 5.56 -16.86 -1.03
CA HIS A 42 7.04 -16.88 -0.97
C HIS A 42 7.64 -15.48 -0.87
N TYR A 43 7.00 -14.50 -1.52
CA TYR A 43 7.44 -13.12 -1.48
C TYR A 43 7.22 -12.50 -0.10
N ILE A 44 6.08 -12.75 0.53
CA ILE A 44 5.81 -12.34 1.92
C ILE A 44 6.82 -12.97 2.87
N ASP A 45 7.05 -14.28 2.76
CA ASP A 45 8.01 -15.00 3.60
C ASP A 45 9.42 -14.38 3.46
N TYR A 46 9.79 -14.01 2.23
CA TYR A 46 11.05 -13.31 1.95
C TYR A 46 11.10 -11.92 2.59
N LEU A 47 10.05 -11.10 2.45
CA LEU A 47 9.99 -9.76 3.05
C LEU A 47 10.14 -9.82 4.57
N ASN A 48 9.48 -10.79 5.21
CA ASN A 48 9.57 -11.00 6.65
C ASN A 48 10.97 -11.44 7.08
N LEU A 49 11.58 -12.36 6.31
CA LEU A 49 12.94 -12.82 6.57
C LEU A 49 13.97 -11.68 6.52
N ILE A 50 13.84 -10.78 5.55
CA ILE A 50 14.78 -9.66 5.38
C ILE A 50 14.40 -8.42 6.22
N GLN A 51 13.33 -8.51 7.02
CA GLN A 51 12.74 -7.40 7.76
C GLN A 51 12.57 -6.15 6.89
N PHE A 52 11.92 -6.31 5.73
CA PHE A 52 11.81 -5.24 4.75
C PHE A 52 11.17 -4.00 5.38
N ALA A 53 11.83 -2.84 5.19
CA ALA A 53 11.43 -1.57 5.78
C ALA A 53 11.31 -1.59 7.33
N GLY A 54 12.00 -2.53 7.99
CA GLY A 54 11.99 -2.69 9.44
C GLY A 54 10.84 -3.55 9.98
N PHE A 55 10.03 -4.14 9.11
CA PHE A 55 8.87 -4.97 9.48
C PHE A 55 9.10 -6.44 9.14
N ASP A 56 8.66 -7.34 10.00
CA ASP A 56 8.74 -8.80 9.85
C ASP A 56 7.37 -9.52 9.91
N ASP A 57 6.29 -8.73 9.87
CA ASP A 57 4.89 -9.16 9.99
C ASP A 57 4.06 -8.87 8.72
N TRP A 58 4.72 -8.77 7.56
CA TRP A 58 4.05 -8.65 6.27
C TRP A 58 3.11 -9.84 6.03
N ARG A 59 1.94 -9.55 5.45
CA ARG A 59 0.91 -10.53 5.08
C ARG A 59 0.13 -10.09 3.85
N LEU A 60 -0.64 -11.01 3.27
CA LEU A 60 -1.65 -10.63 2.28
C LEU A 60 -2.77 -9.80 2.95
N PRO A 61 -3.33 -8.80 2.23
CA PRO A 61 -4.57 -8.15 2.66
C PRO A 61 -5.70 -9.17 2.74
N THR A 62 -6.65 -8.93 3.64
CA THR A 62 -7.97 -9.55 3.54
C THR A 62 -8.73 -8.98 2.34
N LEU A 63 -9.80 -9.65 1.92
CA LEU A 63 -10.64 -9.15 0.82
C LEU A 63 -11.20 -7.76 1.12
N GLU A 64 -11.63 -7.51 2.36
CA GLU A 64 -12.16 -6.22 2.80
C GLU A 64 -11.08 -5.13 2.74
N GLU A 65 -9.89 -5.41 3.28
CA GLU A 65 -8.75 -4.47 3.22
C GLU A 65 -8.37 -4.14 1.77
N ALA A 66 -8.29 -5.15 0.91
CA ALA A 66 -8.02 -4.96 -0.52
C ALA A 66 -9.10 -4.11 -1.22
N MET A 67 -10.38 -4.30 -0.88
CA MET A 67 -11.47 -3.48 -1.41
C MET A 67 -11.35 -2.03 -0.96
N THR A 68 -11.03 -1.77 0.32
CA THR A 68 -10.83 -0.40 0.81
C THR A 68 -9.67 0.32 0.12
N LEU A 69 -8.59 -0.40 -0.21
CA LEU A 69 -7.47 0.15 -0.99
C LEU A 69 -7.90 0.55 -2.41
N VAL A 70 -8.68 -0.29 -3.09
CA VAL A 70 -9.18 -0.01 -4.45
C VAL A 70 -10.20 1.14 -4.44
N GLU A 71 -11.06 1.21 -3.42
CA GLU A 71 -12.06 2.27 -3.31
C GLU A 71 -11.42 3.62 -2.99
N LYS A 72 -10.42 3.66 -2.09
CA LYS A 72 -9.69 4.88 -1.76
C LYS A 72 -8.84 5.40 -2.92
N THR A 73 -8.14 4.51 -3.65
CA THR A 73 -7.41 4.90 -4.86
C THR A 73 -8.32 5.47 -5.95
N ARG A 74 -9.55 4.93 -6.11
CA ARG A 74 -10.57 5.49 -7.02
C ARG A 74 -11.14 6.83 -6.57
N GLN A 75 -11.23 7.08 -5.26
CA GLN A 75 -11.61 8.40 -4.74
C GLN A 75 -10.49 9.42 -4.94
N ASP A 76 -9.23 8.98 -4.86
CA ASP A 76 -8.07 9.83 -5.10
C ASP A 76 -7.91 10.21 -6.57
N GLU A 77 -8.22 9.35 -7.55
CA GLU A 77 -8.22 9.70 -8.98
C GLU A 77 -9.09 10.93 -9.33
N LYS A 78 -10.11 11.24 -8.53
CA LYS A 78 -10.91 12.48 -8.68
C LYS A 78 -10.25 13.75 -8.12
N LYS A 79 -9.15 13.62 -7.37
CA LYS A 79 -8.39 14.73 -6.77
C LYS A 79 -6.93 14.84 -7.26
N ILE A 80 -6.34 13.84 -7.94
CA ILE A 80 -4.94 13.92 -8.45
C ILE A 80 -4.81 14.58 -9.83
N ALA A 81 -5.90 15.08 -10.42
CA ALA A 81 -5.87 15.70 -11.74
C ALA A 81 -4.84 16.84 -11.95
N PRO A 82 -4.38 17.61 -10.94
CA PRO A 82 -3.40 18.66 -11.21
C PRO A 82 -1.94 18.30 -10.90
N LEU A 83 -1.60 17.05 -10.53
CA LEU A 83 -0.19 16.69 -10.24
C LEU A 83 0.55 15.96 -11.37
N PHE A 84 -0.14 15.60 -12.45
CA PHE A 84 0.46 14.96 -13.63
C PHE A 84 0.50 15.87 -14.87
N ASP A 85 -0.02 17.10 -14.77
CA ASP A 85 0.14 18.15 -15.78
C ASP A 85 1.03 19.27 -15.23
N GLN A 86 2.34 19.06 -15.29
CA GLN A 86 3.32 20.11 -15.61
C GLN A 86 4.60 19.51 -16.18
#